data_AF-A0A3R8MYI8-F1
#
_entry.id   AF-A0A3R8MYI8-F1
#
_cell.length_a   1.000
_cell.length_b   1.000
_cell.length_c   1.000
_cell.angle_alpha   90.00
_cell.angle_beta   90.00
_cell.angle_gamma   90.00
#
_symmetry.space_group_name_H-M   'P 1'
#
loop_
_entity.id
_entity.type
_entity.pdbx_description
1 polymer ?
#
loop_
_entity_poly.entity_id
_entity_poly.type
_entity_poly.pdbx_seq_one_letter_code
_entity_poly.pdbx_strand_id
1 'polypeptide(L)' 'ISKTTFYKLKNGENITTDVLVKICNVLNCDISEIVECVEE' A
#
# COMPACT_ATOMS: atom_id res chain seq x y z
N ILE A 1 -1.61 9.63 -5.47
CA ILE A 1 -2.54 8.79 -4.66
C ILE A 1 -3.85 9.57 -4.51
N SER A 2 -5.02 8.95 -4.73
CA SER A 2 -6.32 9.65 -4.64
C SER A 2 -6.83 9.70 -3.18
N LYS A 3 -7.78 10.60 -2.88
CA LYS A 3 -8.45 10.63 -1.56
C LYS A 3 -9.10 9.29 -1.22
N THR A 4 -9.77 8.65 -2.19
CA THR A 4 -10.39 7.35 -2.02
C THR A 4 -9.37 6.28 -1.63
N THR A 5 -8.22 6.24 -2.30
CA THR A 5 -7.13 5.32 -1.96
C THR A 5 -6.61 5.54 -0.54
N PHE A 6 -6.51 6.80 -0.11
CA PHE A 6 -6.11 7.13 1.25
C PHE A 6 -7.12 6.63 2.29
N TYR A 7 -8.42 6.78 2.05
CA TYR A 7 -9.45 6.22 2.94
C TYR A 7 -9.39 4.69 3.01
N LYS A 8 -9.16 4.00 1.88
CA LYS A 8 -8.98 2.55 1.86
C LYS A 8 -7.82 2.08 2.74
N LEU A 9 -6.66 2.71 2.59
CA LEU A 9 -5.48 2.44 3.42
C LEU A 9 -5.79 2.63 4.91
N LYS A 10 -6.47 3.72 5.27
CA LYS A 10 -6.87 3.99 6.65
C LYS A 10 -7.82 2.94 7.23
N ASN A 11 -8.68 2.37 6.40
CA ASN A 11 -9.69 1.40 6.81
C ASN A 11 -9.23 -0.06 6.68
N GLY A 12 -7.99 -0.32 6.25
CA GLY A 12 -7.50 -1.69 6.00
C GLY A 12 -8.17 -2.36 4.80
N GLU A 13 -8.68 -1.60 3.84
CA GLU A 13 -9.31 -2.12 2.62
C GLU A 13 -8.28 -2.40 1.51
N ASN A 14 -8.60 -3.34 0.63
CA ASN A 14 -7.75 -3.73 -0.50
C ASN A 14 -7.47 -2.57 -1.47
N ILE A 15 -6.21 -2.46 -1.86
CA ILE A 15 -5.70 -1.55 -2.90
C ILE A 15 -4.94 -2.34 -3.98
N THR A 16 -4.66 -1.70 -5.11
CA THR A 16 -3.93 -2.34 -6.22
C THR A 16 -2.41 -2.25 -6.03
N THR A 17 -1.65 -3.17 -6.64
CA THR A 17 -0.19 -3.17 -6.58
C THR A 17 0.44 -1.91 -7.20
N ASP A 18 -0.17 -1.30 -8.21
CA ASP A 18 0.29 -0.01 -8.77
C ASP A 18 0.28 1.11 -7.71
N VAL A 19 -0.70 1.11 -6.80
CA VAL A 19 -0.72 2.04 -5.66
C VAL A 19 0.43 1.74 -4.70
N LEU A 20 0.70 0.47 -4.41
CA LEU A 20 1.81 0.05 -3.56
C LEU A 20 3.16 0.50 -4.16
N VAL A 21 3.38 0.32 -5.45
CA VAL A 21 4.59 0.79 -6.16
C VAL A 21 4.75 2.32 -6.03
N LYS A 22 3.67 3.09 -6.14
CA LYS A 22 3.71 4.54 -5.94
C LYS A 22 4.09 4.92 -4.51
N ILE A 23 3.64 4.16 -3.51
CA ILE A 23 4.01 4.37 -2.10
C ILE A 23 5.50 4.06 -1.90
N CYS A 24 5.98 2.93 -2.42
CA CYS A 24 7.39 2.53 -2.38
C CYS A 24 8.31 3.63 -2.95
N ASN A 25 7.96 4.18 -4.12
CA ASN A 25 8.73 5.25 -4.76
C ASN A 25 8.77 6.55 -3.93
N VAL A 26 7.70 6.86 -3.18
CA VAL A 26 7.65 8.05 -2.32
C VAL A 26 8.43 7.85 -1.03
N LEU A 27 8.36 6.65 -0.46
CA LEU A 27 9.06 6.30 0.77
C LEU A 27 10.52 5.87 0.53
N ASN A 28 10.91 5.67 -0.72
CA ASN A 28 12.21 5.12 -1.13
C ASN A 28 12.52 3.80 -0.42
N CYS A 29 11.55 2.87 -0.46
CA CYS A 29 11.63 1.54 0.13
C CYS A 29 11.21 0.47 -0.89
N ASP A 30 11.57 -0.79 -0.64
CA ASP A 30 11.04 -1.95 -1.34
C ASP A 30 9.60 -2.26 -0.85
N ILE A 31 8.83 -2.94 -1.69
CA ILE A 31 7.48 -3.38 -1.32
C ILE A 31 7.51 -4.34 -0.12
N SER A 32 8.55 -5.18 -0.01
CA SER A 32 8.71 -6.11 1.11
C SER A 32 8.92 -5.41 2.46
N GLU A 33 9.25 -4.13 2.47
CA GLU A 33 9.43 -3.35 3.70
C GLU A 33 8.09 -2.83 4.27
N ILE A 34 7.00 -2.85 3.48
CA ILE A 34 5.70 -2.26 3.85
C ILE A 34 4.51 -3.21 3.72
N VAL A 35 4.73 -4.45 3.29
CA VAL A 35 3.69 -5.49 3.21
C VAL A 35 4.17 -6.77 3.88
N GLU A 36 3.24 -7.53 4.46
CA GLU A 36 3.49 -8.86 4.99
C GLU A 36 2.46 -9.85 4.45
N CYS A 37 2.87 -11.10 4.27
CA CYS A 37 1.96 -12.21 4.07
C CYS A 37 1.58 -12.76 5.44
N VAL A 38 0.30 -12.70 5.79
CA VAL A 38 -0.23 -13.30 7.03
C VAL A 38 -0.73 -14.71 6.76
N GLU A 39 -0.38 -15.66 7.62
CA GLU A 39 -1.04 -16.98 7.68
C GLU A 39 -2.44 -16.80 8.29
N GLU A 40 -3.43 -17.55 7.80
CA GLU A 40 -4.80 -17.55 8.37
C GLU A 40 -4.86 -18.25 9.75
#